data_AF-A0A914KXA6-F1
#
_entry.id   AF-A0A914KXA6-F1
#
_cell.length_a   1.000
_cell.length_b   1.000
_cell.length_c   1.000
_cell.angle_alpha   90.00
_cell.angle_beta   90.00
_cell.angle_gamma   90.00
#
_symmetry.space_group_name_H-M   'P 1'
#
loop_
_entity.id
_entity.type
_entity.pdbx_description
1 polymer ?
#
loop_
_entity_poly.entity_id
_entity_poly.type
_entity_poly.pdbx_seq_one_letter_code
_entity_poly.pdbx_strand_id
1 'polypeptide(L)'
;MDLCNFKRPTPIQKYVLPALIRENKSFDLIGVAETGSGKTAAFLIPLINHLLKFGKENGGLNYVETGEHNKLHYTPSALILSPTMELTIQLYREVLKLTYRTPIVPAYVHGGKGNYDTQFEALK
;
A
#
# COMPACT_ATOMS: atom_id res chain seq x y z
N MET A 1 17.06 -1.13 0.72
CA MET A 1 16.98 -2.60 0.58
C MET A 1 17.78 -3.32 1.67
N ASP A 2 18.87 -2.72 2.17
CA ASP A 2 19.76 -3.34 3.16
C ASP A 2 19.09 -3.61 4.51
N LEU A 3 18.24 -2.70 4.98
CA LEU A 3 17.50 -2.87 6.25
C LEU A 3 16.46 -4.00 6.20
N CYS A 4 15.93 -4.33 5.02
CA CYS A 4 15.00 -5.45 4.81
C CYS A 4 15.73 -6.72 4.37
N ASN A 5 17.07 -6.71 4.30
CA ASN A 5 17.92 -7.80 3.84
C ASN A 5 17.53 -8.35 2.45
N PHE A 6 17.00 -7.50 1.56
CA PHE A 6 16.72 -7.88 0.17
C PHE A 6 18.00 -7.86 -0.66
N LYS A 7 18.74 -8.98 -0.64
CA LYS A 7 20.03 -9.08 -1.34
C LYS A 7 19.89 -9.22 -2.86
N ARG A 8 18.89 -9.96 -3.33
CA ARG A 8 18.62 -10.18 -4.76
C ARG A 8 17.11 -10.28 -5.01
N PRO A 9 16.58 -9.71 -6.10
CA PRO A 9 15.17 -9.83 -6.42
C PRO A 9 14.80 -11.28 -6.74
N THR A 10 13.64 -11.73 -6.25
CA THR A 10 13.05 -13.03 -6.59
C THR A 10 12.60 -13.06 -8.05
N PRO A 11 12.33 -14.25 -8.66
CA PRO A 11 11.92 -14.34 -10.05
C PRO A 11 10.76 -13.40 -10.42
N ILE A 12 9.66 -13.40 -9.64
CA ILE A 12 8.54 -12.49 -9.91
C ILE A 12 8.93 -11.01 -9.81
N GLN A 13 9.77 -10.63 -8.84
CA GLN A 13 10.26 -9.26 -8.69
C GLN A 13 11.13 -8.82 -9.87
N LYS A 14 11.93 -9.72 -10.45
CA LYS A 14 12.75 -9.41 -11.63
C LYS A 14 11.93 -9.01 -12.86
N TYR A 15 10.73 -9.55 -13.01
CA TYR A 15 9.83 -9.19 -14.10
C TYR A 15 8.99 -7.94 -13.76
N VAL A 16 8.43 -7.89 -12.54
CA VAL A 16 7.50 -6.83 -12.14
C VAL A 16 8.19 -5.49 -11.92
N LEU A 17 9.35 -5.47 -11.22
CA LEU A 17 9.98 -4.21 -10.83
C LEU A 17 10.43 -3.35 -12.02
N PRO A 18 11.09 -3.90 -13.06
CA PRO A 18 11.45 -3.10 -14.23
C PRO A 18 10.22 -2.57 -14.97
N ALA A 19 9.18 -3.40 -15.13
CA ALA A 19 7.96 -3.03 -15.86
C ALA A 19 7.22 -1.85 -15.20
N LEU A 20 7.08 -1.86 -13.87
CA LEU A 20 6.30 -0.84 -13.15
C LEU A 20 7.13 0.38 -12.71
N ILE A 21 8.45 0.25 -12.53
CA ILE A 21 9.29 1.34 -12.01
C ILE A 21 10.02 2.09 -13.12
N ARG A 22 10.61 1.38 -14.10
CA ARG A 22 11.51 2.01 -15.08
C ARG A 22 10.77 2.72 -16.19
N GLU A 23 9.64 2.18 -16.62
CA GLU A 23 8.91 2.74 -17.76
C GLU A 23 8.15 4.02 -17.40
N ASN A 24 8.04 4.39 -16.11
CA ASN A 24 7.17 5.46 -15.61
C ASN A 24 5.75 5.42 -16.23
N LYS A 25 5.30 4.22 -16.62
CA LYS A 25 3.99 3.94 -17.18
C LYS A 25 3.18 3.15 -16.16
N SER A 26 1.90 3.46 -16.10
CA SER A 26 0.92 2.66 -15.36
C SER A 26 0.54 1.47 -16.22
N PHE A 27 0.79 0.26 -15.71
CA PHE A 27 0.36 -0.98 -16.33
C PHE A 27 -0.47 -1.77 -15.34
N ASP A 28 -1.53 -2.38 -15.85
CA ASP A 28 -2.23 -3.44 -15.11
C ASP A 28 -1.41 -4.73 -15.24
N LEU A 29 -1.27 -5.43 -14.11
CA LEU A 29 -0.44 -6.63 -14.03
C LEU A 29 -1.18 -7.76 -13.33
N ILE A 30 -1.18 -8.93 -13.95
CA ILE A 30 -1.61 -10.19 -13.33
C ILE A 30 -0.36 -11.02 -13.04
N GLY A 31 -0.05 -11.22 -11.76
CA GLY A 31 1.09 -12.00 -11.32
C GLY A 31 0.67 -13.31 -10.69
N VAL A 32 1.00 -14.43 -11.33
CA VAL A 32 0.76 -15.78 -10.80
C VAL A 32 2.07 -16.36 -10.27
N ALA A 33 2.14 -16.61 -8.98
CA ALA A 33 3.27 -17.31 -8.35
C ALA A 33 2.83 -17.95 -7.02
N GLU A 34 3.61 -18.89 -6.52
CA GLU A 34 3.35 -19.57 -5.25
C GLU A 34 3.56 -18.67 -4.03
N THR A 35 3.04 -19.05 -2.86
CA THR A 35 3.33 -18.38 -1.59
C THR A 35 4.84 -18.40 -1.30
N GLY A 36 5.36 -17.39 -0.60
CA GLY A 36 6.81 -17.27 -0.33
C GLY A 36 7.68 -16.81 -1.52
N SER A 37 7.13 -16.67 -2.73
CA SER A 37 7.89 -16.23 -3.93
C SER A 37 8.25 -14.74 -3.97
N GLY A 38 7.90 -13.96 -2.94
CA GLY A 38 8.20 -12.53 -2.87
C GLY A 38 7.19 -11.62 -3.59
N LYS A 39 5.98 -12.11 -3.88
CA LYS A 39 4.89 -11.33 -4.52
C LYS A 39 4.60 -10.02 -3.79
N THR A 40 4.59 -10.04 -2.46
CA THR A 40 4.31 -8.87 -1.62
C THR A 40 5.24 -7.70 -1.95
N ALA A 41 6.55 -7.91 -1.91
CA ALA A 41 7.50 -6.87 -2.30
C ALA A 41 7.41 -6.53 -3.80
N ALA A 42 7.02 -7.49 -4.65
CA ALA A 42 6.89 -7.25 -6.09
C ALA A 42 5.84 -6.18 -6.42
N PHE A 43 4.71 -6.11 -5.71
CA PHE A 43 3.71 -5.05 -5.91
C PHE A 43 3.88 -3.86 -4.95
N LEU A 44 4.38 -4.07 -3.71
CA LEU A 44 4.53 -2.98 -2.75
C LEU A 44 5.64 -2.00 -3.10
N ILE A 45 6.80 -2.49 -3.55
CA ILE A 45 7.93 -1.61 -3.92
C ILE A 45 7.54 -0.61 -5.02
N PRO A 46 6.96 -1.03 -6.17
CA PRO A 46 6.56 -0.07 -7.20
C PRO A 46 5.45 0.86 -6.73
N LEU A 47 4.47 0.35 -5.96
CA LEU A 47 3.41 1.17 -5.38
C LEU A 47 3.97 2.28 -4.47
N ILE A 48 4.84 1.93 -3.53
CA ILE A 48 5.47 2.89 -2.60
C ILE A 48 6.33 3.89 -3.38
N ASN A 49 7.10 3.45 -4.37
CA ASN A 49 7.86 4.34 -5.23
C ASN A 49 6.95 5.32 -5.99
N HIS A 50 5.79 4.86 -6.47
CA HIS A 50 4.81 5.72 -7.12
C HIS A 50 4.23 6.76 -6.13
N LEU A 51 3.81 6.32 -4.94
CA LEU A 51 3.29 7.22 -3.89
C LEU A 51 4.31 8.25 -3.42
N LEU A 52 5.60 7.88 -3.32
CA LEU A 52 6.66 8.82 -2.95
C LEU A 52 6.87 9.92 -4.01
N LYS A 53 6.64 9.60 -5.29
CA LYS A 53 6.80 10.55 -6.40
C LYS A 53 5.55 11.40 -6.64
N PHE A 54 4.36 10.81 -6.55
CA PHE A 54 3.11 11.41 -7.03
C PHE A 54 1.99 11.44 -5.97
N GLY A 55 2.21 10.90 -4.76
CA GLY A 55 1.16 10.70 -3.76
C GLY A 55 0.52 11.97 -3.22
N LYS A 56 1.20 13.12 -3.33
CA LYS A 56 0.66 14.43 -2.92
C LYS A 56 -0.46 14.95 -3.84
N GLU A 57 -0.56 14.44 -5.06
CA GLU A 57 -1.51 14.94 -6.06
C GLU A 57 -2.87 14.23 -5.97
N ASN A 58 -2.92 13.03 -5.37
CA ASN A 58 -4.07 12.10 -5.49
C ASN A 58 -4.65 11.61 -4.16
N GLY A 59 -4.15 12.06 -3.00
CA GLY A 59 -4.70 11.67 -1.69
C GLY A 59 -4.32 12.61 -0.55
N GLY A 60 -4.91 12.38 0.61
CA GLY A 60 -4.77 13.24 1.80
C GLY A 60 -6.09 13.88 2.24
N LEU A 61 -5.97 14.92 3.05
CA LEU A 61 -7.10 15.71 3.55
C LEU A 61 -7.71 16.53 2.41
N ASN A 62 -8.91 16.12 2.00
CA ASN A 62 -9.70 16.86 1.04
C ASN A 62 -10.86 17.53 1.77
N TYR A 63 -11.04 18.82 1.52
CA TYR A 63 -12.29 19.50 1.86
C TYR A 63 -13.34 19.04 0.86
N VAL A 64 -14.38 18.40 1.38
CA VAL A 64 -15.57 18.07 0.60
C VAL A 64 -16.68 18.99 1.08
N GLU A 65 -17.16 19.86 0.20
CA GLU A 65 -18.36 20.65 0.44
C GLU A 65 -19.58 19.75 0.31
N THR A 66 -19.94 19.06 1.40
CA THR A 66 -21.28 18.49 1.55
C THR A 66 -22.18 19.56 2.13
N GLY A 67 -23.19 19.99 1.37
CA GLY A 67 -24.16 21.02 1.80
C GLY A 67 -24.60 20.81 3.25
N GLU A 68 -24.44 21.87 4.05
CA GLU A 68 -24.67 22.02 5.49
C GLU A 68 -23.49 21.74 6.44
N HIS A 69 -22.49 20.91 6.11
CA HIS A 69 -21.32 20.71 6.99
C HIS A 69 -20.03 20.48 6.19
N ASN A 70 -19.07 21.42 6.30
CA ASN A 70 -17.71 21.21 5.81
C ASN A 70 -17.05 20.12 6.65
N LYS A 71 -16.83 18.94 6.06
CA LYS A 71 -16.18 17.80 6.72
C LYS A 71 -14.85 17.51 6.04
N LEU A 72 -13.82 17.30 6.85
CA LEU A 72 -12.53 16.82 6.38
C LEU A 72 -12.67 15.35 6.00
N HIS A 73 -12.39 15.01 4.75
CA HIS A 73 -12.37 13.63 4.26
C HIS A 73 -10.94 13.23 3.91
N TYR A 74 -10.50 12.08 4.42
CA TYR A 74 -9.26 11.46 3.97
C TYR A 74 -9.54 10.56 2.79
N THR A 75 -8.82 10.80 1.69
CA THR A 75 -8.85 9.93 0.53
C THR A 75 -7.56 9.10 0.50
N PRO A 76 -7.63 7.76 0.57
CA PRO A 76 -6.45 6.92 0.50
C PRO A 76 -5.83 7.00 -0.90
N SER A 77 -4.52 7.21 -0.98
CA SER A 77 -3.79 7.23 -2.26
C SER A 77 -3.61 5.83 -2.87
N ALA A 78 -3.81 4.77 -2.08
CA ALA A 78 -3.72 3.38 -2.52
C ALA A 78 -4.59 2.45 -1.66
N LEU A 79 -5.13 1.40 -2.28
CA LEU A 79 -5.90 0.36 -1.61
C LEU A 79 -5.33 -1.02 -1.93
N ILE A 80 -5.13 -1.84 -0.90
CA ILE A 80 -4.72 -3.23 -1.02
C ILE A 80 -5.81 -4.08 -0.38
N LEU A 81 -6.40 -4.99 -1.17
CA LEU A 81 -7.41 -5.93 -0.68
C LEU A 81 -6.76 -7.27 -0.39
N SER A 82 -7.18 -7.91 0.70
CA SER A 82 -6.73 -9.23 1.09
C SER A 82 -7.90 -10.06 1.63
N PRO A 83 -7.92 -11.39 1.41
CA PRO A 83 -9.07 -12.24 1.71
C PRO A 83 -9.27 -12.54 3.21
N THR A 84 -8.25 -12.39 4.06
CA THR A 84 -8.33 -12.75 5.47
C THR A 84 -7.65 -11.74 6.38
N MET A 85 -8.06 -11.72 7.65
CA MET A 85 -7.46 -10.86 8.68
C MET A 85 -5.96 -11.14 8.82
N GLU A 86 -5.57 -12.41 8.85
CA GLU A 86 -4.20 -12.86 9.03
C GLU A 86 -3.30 -12.35 7.89
N LEU A 87 -3.80 -12.43 6.66
CA LEU A 87 -3.07 -11.95 5.49
C LEU A 87 -3.01 -10.43 5.46
N THR A 88 -4.08 -9.73 5.86
CA THR A 88 -4.07 -8.26 6.01
C THR A 88 -3.00 -7.82 7.00
N ILE A 89 -2.93 -8.47 8.17
CA ILE A 89 -1.93 -8.14 9.21
C ILE A 89 -0.50 -8.43 8.71
N GLN A 90 -0.29 -9.54 8.00
CA GLN A 90 1.01 -9.85 7.40
C GLN A 90 1.42 -8.80 6.37
N LEU A 91 0.51 -8.42 5.47
CA LEU A 91 0.74 -7.36 4.48
C LEU A 91 1.05 -6.03 5.16
N TYR A 92 0.27 -5.64 6.16
CA TYR A 92 0.48 -4.38 6.89
C TYR A 92 1.87 -4.31 7.52
N ARG A 93 2.37 -5.40 8.10
CA ARG A 93 3.74 -5.46 8.64
C ARG A 93 4.80 -5.27 7.56
N GLU A 94 4.60 -5.84 6.37
CA GLU A 94 5.52 -5.62 5.25
C GLU A 94 5.47 -4.19 4.73
N VAL A 95 4.28 -3.57 4.69
CA VAL A 95 4.13 -2.15 4.35
C VAL A 95 4.91 -1.29 5.34
N LEU A 96 4.73 -1.48 6.66
CA LEU A 96 5.45 -0.73 7.69
C LEU A 96 6.98 -0.81 7.55
N LYS A 97 7.52 -1.98 7.20
CA LYS A 97 8.96 -2.14 6.94
C LYS A 97 9.42 -1.32 5.74
N LEU A 98 8.65 -1.35 4.65
CA LEU A 98 9.00 -0.71 3.39
C LEU A 98 8.75 0.81 3.40
N THR A 99 7.82 1.29 4.22
CA THR A 99 7.51 2.73 4.39
C THR A 99 8.26 3.35 5.56
N TYR A 100 9.18 2.63 6.21
CA TYR A 100 10.02 3.18 7.28
C TYR A 100 10.77 4.42 6.80
N ARG A 101 10.66 5.53 7.56
CA ARG A 101 11.21 6.87 7.23
C ARG A 101 10.68 7.47 5.93
N THR A 102 9.44 7.16 5.58
CA THR A 102 8.70 7.84 4.52
C THR A 102 7.52 8.62 5.10
N PRO A 103 6.98 9.62 4.38
CA PRO A 103 5.76 10.31 4.81
C PRO A 103 4.48 9.48 4.58
N ILE A 104 4.58 8.24 4.06
CA ILE A 104 3.42 7.39 3.80
C ILE A 104 2.92 6.83 5.13
N VAL A 105 1.65 7.09 5.43
CA VAL A 105 0.96 6.58 6.62
C VAL A 105 0.12 5.37 6.20
N PRO A 106 0.55 4.13 6.50
CA PRO A 106 -0.26 2.96 6.24
C PRO A 106 -1.30 2.77 7.34
N ALA A 107 -2.46 2.27 6.95
CA ALA A 107 -3.52 1.85 7.86
C ALA A 107 -4.18 0.59 7.28
N TYR A 108 -4.91 -0.15 8.12
CA TYR A 108 -5.65 -1.33 7.68
C TYR A 108 -6.98 -1.44 8.42
N VAL A 109 -7.95 -2.10 7.78
CA VAL A 109 -9.22 -2.48 8.38
C VAL A 109 -9.48 -3.94 8.07
N HIS A 110 -10.04 -4.69 9.03
CA HIS A 110 -10.53 -6.03 8.80
C HIS A 110 -11.79 -6.33 9.62
N GLY A 111 -12.58 -7.29 9.15
CA GLY A 111 -13.74 -7.80 9.89
C GLY A 111 -13.36 -8.68 11.08
N GLY A 112 -14.37 -9.08 11.87
CA GLY A 112 -14.22 -10.13 12.90
C GLY A 112 -13.73 -9.67 14.28
N LYS A 113 -13.43 -8.38 14.47
CA LYS A 113 -13.23 -7.77 15.80
C LYS A 113 -14.19 -6.59 15.99
N GLY A 114 -14.75 -6.45 17.19
CA GLY A 114 -15.77 -5.43 17.50
C GLY A 114 -15.30 -3.97 17.52
N ASN A 115 -14.03 -3.69 17.26
CA ASN A 115 -13.46 -2.33 17.37
C ASN A 115 -13.28 -1.70 15.98
N TYR A 116 -14.38 -1.49 15.26
CA TYR A 116 -14.33 -0.81 13.96
C TYR A 116 -14.05 0.68 14.11
N ASP A 117 -14.60 1.33 15.14
CA ASP A 117 -14.41 2.77 15.36
C ASP A 117 -12.93 3.14 15.47
N THR A 118 -12.16 2.38 16.27
CA THR A 118 -10.71 2.58 16.41
C THR A 118 -9.96 2.33 15.09
N GLN A 119 -10.41 1.37 14.28
CA GLN A 119 -9.80 1.10 12.96
C GLN A 119 -10.10 2.22 11.96
N PHE A 120 -11.30 2.81 12.01
CA PHE A 120 -11.67 3.96 11.18
C PHE A 120 -11.02 5.26 11.64
N GLU A 121 -10.78 5.45 12.93
CA GLU A 121 -10.01 6.58 13.44
C GLU A 121 -8.57 6.54 12.94
N ALA A 122 -7.95 5.36 12.83
CA ALA A 122 -6.61 5.22 12.28
C ALA A 122 -6.51 5.53 10.76
N LEU A 123 -7.64 5.73 10.08
CA LEU A 123 -7.70 6.19 8.68
C LEU A 123 -7.76 7.72 8.54
N LYS A 124 -7.89 8.45 9.66
CA LYS A 124 -7.88 9.91 9.74
C LYS A 124 -6.53 10.42 10.25
#